data_AF-W6NC63-F1
#
_entry.id   AF-W6NC63-F1
#
_cell.length_a   1.000
_cell.length_b   1.000
_cell.length_c   1.000
_cell.angle_alpha   90.00
_cell.angle_beta   90.00
_cell.angle_gamma   90.00
#
_symmetry.space_group_name_H-M   'P 1'
#
loop_
_entity.id
_entity.type
_entity.pdbx_description
1 polymer ?
#
loop_
_entity_poly.entity_id
_entity_poly.type
_entity_poly.pdbx_seq_one_letter_code
_entity_poly.pdbx_strand_id
1 'polypeptide(L)'
;MEKLSGSLYWNNTLFGVIRWAINILVGASDYFCRCVGRKLIHFVAITSIIGALAIICATYLEDHQFDRSWVIRYCTILITSMTSQLYIAKFIITSELFPTAVRNIAASALAVSSRLGTIFAPQLFYLVDIHPVIPYVVLLVVSIIDCIAFQALLPETKGKNLENHLPPKEERIFYRKQCVVEE
;
A
#
# COMPACT_ATOMS: atom_id res chain seq x y z
N MET A 1 -9.63 -11.02 16.97
CA MET A 1 -10.72 -11.06 15.95
C MET A 1 -12.13 -11.17 16.57
N GLU A 2 -12.28 -11.19 17.90
CA GLU A 2 -13.58 -11.37 18.58
C GLU A 2 -14.35 -10.06 18.87
N LYS A 3 -13.83 -8.90 18.44
CA LYS A 3 -14.43 -7.58 18.71
C LYS A 3 -15.06 -6.89 17.48
N LEU A 4 -15.37 -7.63 16.40
CA LEU A 4 -16.14 -7.06 15.29
C LEU A 4 -17.63 -7.36 15.50
N SER A 5 -18.43 -6.30 15.65
CA SER A 5 -19.89 -6.42 15.76
C SER A 5 -20.50 -7.09 14.52
N GLY A 6 -21.27 -8.16 14.73
CA GLY A 6 -21.97 -8.94 13.69
C GLY A 6 -21.34 -10.31 13.38
N SER A 7 -21.98 -11.07 12.47
CA SER A 7 -21.48 -12.38 12.05
C SER A 7 -20.14 -12.27 11.33
N LEU A 8 -19.16 -13.08 11.76
CA LEU A 8 -17.82 -13.15 11.16
C LEU A 8 -17.87 -13.44 9.66
N TYR A 9 -18.76 -14.37 9.25
CA TYR A 9 -18.94 -14.72 7.84
C TYR A 9 -19.51 -13.54 7.04
N TRP A 10 -20.45 -12.80 7.61
CA TRP A 10 -21.04 -11.63 6.95
C TRP A 10 -20.01 -10.51 6.75
N ASN A 11 -19.14 -10.30 7.75
CA ASN A 11 -18.01 -9.37 7.64
C ASN A 11 -17.06 -9.74 6.51
N ASN A 12 -16.71 -11.02 6.42
CA ASN A 12 -15.79 -11.50 5.40
C ASN A 12 -16.39 -11.42 3.99
N THR A 13 -17.68 -11.72 3.83
CA THR A 13 -18.38 -11.57 2.55
C THR A 13 -18.43 -10.12 2.10
N LEU A 14 -18.81 -9.19 2.99
CA LEU A 14 -18.82 -7.75 2.68
C LEU A 14 -17.43 -7.24 2.30
N PHE A 15 -16.41 -7.63 3.05
CA PHE A 15 -15.02 -7.32 2.74
C PHE A 15 -14.64 -7.82 1.33
N GLY A 16 -14.96 -9.08 1.00
CA GLY A 16 -14.72 -9.64 -0.32
C GLY A 16 -15.38 -8.83 -1.44
N VAL A 17 -16.68 -8.55 -1.32
CA VAL A 17 -17.45 -7.82 -2.33
C VAL A 17 -16.89 -6.41 -2.54
N ILE A 18 -16.66 -5.66 -1.45
CA ILE A 18 -16.15 -4.29 -1.51
C ILE A 18 -14.76 -4.26 -2.14
N ARG A 19 -13.88 -5.18 -1.76
CA ARG A 19 -12.53 -5.27 -2.31
C ARG A 19 -12.53 -5.54 -3.82
N TRP A 20 -13.32 -6.50 -4.28
CA TRP A 20 -13.45 -6.79 -5.72
C TRP A 20 -14.06 -5.61 -6.48
N ALA A 21 -15.10 -4.98 -5.93
CA ALA A 21 -15.74 -3.82 -6.54
C ALA A 21 -14.76 -2.64 -6.71
N ILE A 22 -13.98 -2.31 -5.68
CA ILE A 22 -12.95 -1.26 -5.75
C ILE A 22 -11.90 -1.58 -6.81
N ASN A 23 -11.38 -2.82 -6.83
CA ASN A 23 -10.35 -3.19 -7.79
C ASN A 23 -10.85 -3.12 -9.24
N ILE A 24 -12.10 -3.55 -9.48
CA ILE A 24 -12.74 -3.44 -10.80
C ILE A 24 -12.95 -1.96 -11.16
N LEU A 25 -13.43 -1.14 -10.23
CA LEU A 25 -13.64 0.29 -10.45
C LEU A 25 -12.33 1.01 -10.80
N VAL A 26 -11.26 0.72 -10.07
CA VAL A 26 -9.95 1.34 -10.34
C VAL A 26 -9.36 0.83 -11.65
N GLY A 27 -9.50 -0.46 -11.96
CA GLY A 27 -9.08 -1.02 -13.25
C GLY A 27 -9.85 -0.40 -14.43
N ALA A 28 -11.16 -0.26 -14.29
CA ALA A 28 -11.99 0.42 -15.29
C ALA A 28 -11.61 1.91 -15.42
N SER A 29 -11.42 2.61 -14.29
CA SER A 29 -11.00 4.02 -14.28
C SER A 29 -9.65 4.21 -14.95
N ASP A 30 -8.70 3.29 -14.73
CA ASP A 30 -7.40 3.32 -15.37
C ASP A 30 -7.49 3.14 -16.89
N TYR A 31 -8.38 2.24 -17.34
CA TYR A 31 -8.62 1.93 -18.74
C TYR A 31 -9.31 3.08 -19.48
N PHE A 32 -10.39 3.64 -18.91
CA PHE A 32 -11.19 4.68 -19.57
C PHE A 32 -10.56 6.07 -19.48
N CYS A 33 -9.85 6.38 -18.38
CA CYS A 33 -9.33 7.72 -18.13
C CYS A 33 -7.80 7.77 -18.27
N ARG A 34 -7.32 8.43 -19.34
CA ARG A 34 -5.90 8.75 -19.50
C ARG A 34 -5.34 9.64 -18.37
N CYS A 35 -6.18 10.45 -17.74
CA CYS A 35 -5.82 11.34 -16.63
C CYS A 35 -5.56 10.60 -15.30
N VAL A 36 -5.98 9.33 -15.17
CA VAL A 36 -5.78 8.56 -13.94
C VAL A 36 -4.35 8.00 -13.94
N GLY A 37 -3.39 8.83 -13.53
CA GLY A 37 -2.00 8.43 -13.33
C GLY A 37 -1.80 7.43 -12.20
N ARG A 38 -0.65 6.77 -12.18
CA ARG A 38 -0.29 5.82 -11.12
C ARG A 38 -0.17 6.51 -9.76
N LYS A 39 0.35 7.74 -9.74
CA LYS A 39 0.43 8.56 -8.51
C LYS A 39 -0.94 8.92 -7.97
N LEU A 40 -1.91 9.19 -8.85
CA LEU A 40 -3.27 9.55 -8.46
C LEU A 40 -3.98 8.35 -7.83
N ILE A 41 -3.87 7.15 -8.43
CA ILE A 41 -4.42 5.92 -7.86
C ILE A 41 -3.86 5.68 -6.44
N HIS A 42 -2.54 5.81 -6.28
CA HIS A 42 -1.90 5.68 -4.98
C HIS A 42 -2.40 6.75 -3.99
N PHE A 43 -2.46 8.02 -4.42
CA PHE A 43 -2.88 9.15 -3.60
C PHE A 43 -4.32 8.99 -3.08
N VAL A 44 -5.26 8.59 -3.94
CA VAL A 44 -6.66 8.36 -3.57
C VAL A 44 -6.76 7.22 -2.56
N ALA A 45 -6.07 6.10 -2.82
CA ALA A 45 -6.10 4.95 -1.93
C ALA A 45 -5.50 5.27 -0.55
N ILE A 46 -4.30 5.87 -0.48
CA ILE A 46 -3.67 6.18 0.81
C ILE A 46 -4.43 7.26 1.59
N THR A 47 -4.97 8.27 0.92
CA THR A 47 -5.79 9.32 1.56
C THR A 47 -7.07 8.74 2.16
N SER A 48 -7.71 7.79 1.46
CA SER A 48 -8.90 7.11 1.99
C SER A 48 -8.58 6.27 3.25
N ILE A 49 -7.40 5.64 3.30
CA ILE A 49 -6.93 4.90 4.48
C ILE A 49 -6.66 5.85 5.65
N ILE A 50 -5.95 6.96 5.39
CA ILE A 50 -5.67 8.00 6.40
C ILE A 50 -6.98 8.55 6.97
N GLY A 51 -7.96 8.87 6.12
CA GLY A 51 -9.27 9.34 6.56
C GLY A 51 -10.02 8.31 7.42
N ALA A 52 -10.02 7.04 7.02
CA ALA A 52 -10.66 5.97 7.79
C ALA A 52 -9.96 5.72 9.13
N LEU A 53 -8.63 5.76 9.18
CA LEU A 53 -7.85 5.67 10.42
C LEU A 53 -8.10 6.87 11.35
N ALA A 54 -8.19 8.07 10.80
CA ALA A 54 -8.51 9.28 11.58
C ALA A 54 -9.90 9.20 12.21
N ILE A 55 -10.90 8.69 11.47
CA ILE A 55 -12.25 8.44 12.03
C ILE A 55 -12.18 7.42 13.17
N ILE A 56 -11.45 6.32 13.00
CA ILE A 56 -11.26 5.34 14.08
C ILE A 56 -10.59 6.00 15.30
N CYS A 57 -9.50 6.73 15.11
CA CYS A 57 -8.83 7.46 16.20
C CYS A 57 -9.80 8.40 16.94
N ALA A 58 -10.60 9.18 16.21
CA ALA A 58 -11.59 10.08 16.81
C ALA A 58 -12.63 9.30 17.66
N THR A 59 -13.16 8.18 17.13
CA THR A 59 -14.14 7.37 17.89
C THR A 59 -13.58 6.76 19.17
N TYR A 60 -12.27 6.48 19.21
CA TYR A 60 -11.61 6.00 20.43
C TYR A 60 -11.24 7.14 21.40
N LEU A 61 -11.00 8.36 20.91
CA LEU A 61 -10.73 9.53 21.78
C LEU A 61 -12.00 10.04 22.48
N GLU A 62 -13.17 9.91 21.85
CA GLU A 62 -14.45 10.30 22.43
C GLU A 62 -15.09 9.19 23.30
N ASP A 63 -14.38 8.08 23.55
CA ASP A 63 -14.87 6.89 24.28
C ASP A 63 -16.19 6.24 23.75
N HIS A 64 -16.71 6.70 22.61
CA HIS A 64 -17.91 6.18 21.95
C HIS A 64 -17.69 4.88 21.14
N GLN A 65 -16.64 4.11 21.46
CA GLN A 65 -16.26 2.89 20.73
C GLN A 65 -17.39 1.82 20.67
N PHE A 66 -18.17 1.70 21.75
CA PHE A 66 -19.24 0.71 21.83
C PHE A 66 -20.50 1.13 21.05
N ASP A 67 -20.86 2.41 21.12
CA ASP A 67 -22.01 2.97 20.42
C ASP A 67 -21.77 3.05 18.89
N ARG A 68 -20.54 3.39 18.50
CA ARG A 68 -20.11 3.52 17.10
C ARG A 68 -19.34 2.31 16.58
N SER A 69 -19.56 1.13 17.14
CA SER A 69 -18.90 -0.11 16.70
C SER A 69 -19.14 -0.44 15.22
N TRP A 70 -20.29 -0.05 14.66
CA TRP A 70 -20.57 -0.18 13.23
C TRP A 70 -19.66 0.71 12.37
N VAL A 71 -19.32 1.92 12.82
CA VAL A 71 -18.39 2.83 12.13
C VAL A 71 -17.01 2.21 12.04
N ILE A 72 -16.48 1.73 13.17
CA ILE A 72 -15.15 1.08 13.24
C ILE A 72 -15.08 -0.11 12.28
N ARG A 73 -16.16 -0.90 12.22
CA ARG A 73 -16.29 -2.04 11.30
C ARG A 73 -16.21 -1.61 9.83
N TYR A 74 -17.01 -0.64 9.39
CA TYR A 74 -16.99 -0.20 7.99
C TYR A 74 -15.66 0.48 7.63
N CYS A 75 -15.08 1.29 8.53
CA CYS A 75 -13.75 1.87 8.35
C CYS A 75 -12.67 0.79 8.22
N THR A 76 -12.71 -0.28 9.02
CA THR A 76 -11.74 -1.39 8.93
C THR A 76 -11.87 -2.15 7.60
N ILE A 77 -13.10 -2.38 7.14
CA ILE A 77 -13.35 -3.01 5.83
C ILE A 77 -12.85 -2.12 4.68
N LEU A 78 -13.05 -0.81 4.79
CA LEU A 78 -12.54 0.16 3.83
C LEU A 78 -11.00 0.16 3.79
N ILE A 79 -10.35 0.25 4.96
CA ILE A 79 -8.89 0.23 5.09
C ILE A 79 -8.30 -1.02 4.42
N THR A 80 -8.78 -2.20 4.82
CA THR A 80 -8.28 -3.48 4.30
C THR A 80 -8.51 -3.63 2.80
N SER A 81 -9.64 -3.15 2.28
CA SER A 81 -9.91 -3.15 0.84
C SER A 81 -8.96 -2.23 0.07
N MET A 82 -8.74 -1.01 0.57
CA MET A 82 -7.84 -0.02 -0.03
C MET A 82 -6.36 -0.41 0.07
N THR A 83 -5.97 -1.14 1.12
CA THR A 83 -4.61 -1.73 1.22
C THR A 83 -4.33 -2.68 0.06
N SER A 84 -5.33 -3.46 -0.38
CA SER A 84 -5.16 -4.34 -1.54
C SER A 84 -4.91 -3.54 -2.83
N GLN A 85 -5.60 -2.41 -3.00
CA GLN A 85 -5.41 -1.52 -4.13
C GLN A 85 -4.03 -0.85 -4.11
N LEU A 86 -3.54 -0.43 -2.93
CA LEU A 86 -2.18 0.10 -2.78
C LEU A 86 -1.12 -0.93 -3.16
N TYR A 87 -1.30 -2.19 -2.77
CA TYR A 87 -0.38 -3.26 -3.12
C TYR A 87 -0.30 -3.45 -4.65
N ILE A 88 -1.45 -3.48 -5.32
CA ILE A 88 -1.53 -3.58 -6.79
C ILE A 88 -0.86 -2.37 -7.45
N ALA A 89 -1.16 -1.14 -7.00
CA ALA A 89 -0.56 0.07 -7.56
C ALA A 89 0.97 0.08 -7.43
N LYS A 90 1.51 -0.26 -6.25
CA LYS A 90 2.97 -0.34 -6.01
C LYS A 90 3.63 -1.41 -6.88
N PHE A 91 2.95 -2.55 -7.07
CA PHE A 91 3.44 -3.61 -7.94
C PHE A 91 3.49 -3.17 -9.42
N ILE A 92 2.44 -2.53 -9.93
CA ILE A 92 2.39 -2.01 -11.30
C ILE A 92 3.51 -1.00 -11.54
N ILE A 93 3.70 -0.05 -10.62
CA ILE A 93 4.75 0.98 -10.74
C ILE A 93 6.14 0.36 -10.72
N THR A 94 6.35 -0.66 -9.89
CA THR A 94 7.60 -1.45 -9.92
C THR A 94 7.80 -2.10 -11.29
N SER A 95 6.75 -2.64 -11.89
CA SER A 95 6.82 -3.26 -13.22
C SER A 95 7.04 -2.28 -14.38
N GLU A 96 6.61 -1.02 -14.20
CA GLU A 96 6.77 0.07 -15.15
C GLU A 96 8.09 0.84 -14.98
N LEU A 97 8.70 0.79 -13.79
CA LEU A 97 9.94 1.52 -13.48
C LEU A 97 11.20 0.71 -13.78
N PHE A 98 11.15 -0.62 -13.60
CA PHE A 98 12.30 -1.49 -13.72
C PHE A 98 12.26 -2.34 -15.01
N PRO A 99 13.33 -2.36 -15.81
CA PRO A 99 13.38 -3.17 -17.02
C PRO A 99 13.35 -4.66 -16.67
N THR A 100 12.88 -5.48 -17.62
CA THR A 100 12.62 -6.93 -17.42
C THR A 100 13.80 -7.68 -16.81
N ALA A 101 15.04 -7.31 -17.17
CA ALA A 101 16.27 -7.91 -16.65
C ALA A 101 16.44 -7.82 -15.13
N VAL A 102 15.94 -6.75 -14.49
CA VAL A 102 16.07 -6.51 -13.04
C VAL A 102 14.73 -6.48 -12.31
N ARG A 103 13.61 -6.51 -13.04
CA ARG A 103 12.26 -6.46 -12.49
C ARG A 103 11.97 -7.59 -11.48
N ASN A 104 12.45 -8.80 -11.74
CA ASN A 104 12.27 -9.93 -10.80
C ASN A 104 13.00 -9.68 -9.47
N ILE A 105 14.18 -9.07 -9.50
CA ILE A 105 14.95 -8.72 -8.29
C ILE A 105 14.28 -7.57 -7.54
N ALA A 106 13.77 -6.57 -8.25
CA ALA A 106 13.02 -5.47 -7.63
C ALA A 106 11.73 -5.98 -6.96
N ALA A 107 11.00 -6.88 -7.62
CA ALA A 107 9.79 -7.48 -7.07
C ALA A 107 10.07 -8.36 -5.84
N SER A 108 11.17 -9.14 -5.84
CA SER A 108 11.54 -9.94 -4.67
C SER A 108 11.98 -9.07 -3.49
N ALA A 109 12.73 -7.99 -3.73
CA ALA A 109 13.07 -7.02 -2.71
C ALA A 109 11.81 -6.38 -2.08
N LEU A 110 10.85 -5.95 -2.90
CA LEU A 110 9.55 -5.43 -2.43
C LEU A 110 8.80 -6.46 -1.58
N ALA A 111 8.80 -7.73 -2.00
CA ALA A 111 8.16 -8.81 -1.26
C ALA A 111 8.82 -9.05 0.10
N VAL A 112 10.15 -9.06 0.18
CA VAL A 112 10.90 -9.18 1.44
C VAL A 112 10.57 -8.02 2.38
N SER A 113 10.58 -6.78 1.87
CA SER A 113 10.19 -5.60 2.65
C SER A 113 8.74 -5.70 3.17
N SER A 114 7.81 -6.16 2.33
CA SER A 114 6.42 -6.40 2.74
C SER A 114 6.32 -7.43 3.86
N ARG A 115 7.12 -8.50 3.81
CA ARG A 115 7.13 -9.54 4.86
C ARG A 115 7.65 -9.00 6.19
N LEU A 116 8.67 -8.15 6.19
CA LEU A 116 9.11 -7.45 7.40
C LEU A 116 7.95 -6.66 8.01
N GLY A 117 7.20 -5.92 7.20
CA GLY A 117 5.98 -5.22 7.65
C GLY A 117 4.97 -6.16 8.32
N THR A 118 4.73 -7.35 7.74
CA THR A 118 3.81 -8.33 8.34
C THR A 118 4.30 -8.93 9.66
N ILE A 119 5.62 -8.99 9.88
CA ILE A 119 6.21 -9.46 11.14
C ILE A 119 6.03 -8.40 12.23
N PHE A 120 6.22 -7.12 11.90
CA PHE A 120 6.06 -6.02 12.86
C PHE A 120 4.59 -5.64 13.14
N ALA A 121 3.69 -5.82 12.16
CA ALA A 121 2.28 -5.44 12.27
C ALA A 121 1.55 -5.97 13.52
N PRO A 122 1.59 -7.28 13.87
CA PRO A 122 0.93 -7.78 15.07
C PRO A 122 1.53 -7.20 16.36
N GLN A 123 2.82 -6.84 16.36
CA GLN A 123 3.48 -6.29 17.54
C GLN A 123 2.91 -4.93 17.95
N LEU A 124 2.40 -4.15 16.98
CA LEU A 124 1.72 -2.88 17.25
C LEU A 124 0.49 -3.04 18.13
N PHE A 125 -0.18 -4.21 18.10
CA PHE A 125 -1.38 -4.43 18.91
C PHE A 125 -1.08 -4.71 20.39
N TYR A 126 0.17 -5.00 20.77
CA TYR A 126 0.56 -5.00 22.19
C TYR A 126 0.56 -3.58 22.78
N LEU A 127 0.68 -2.53 21.96
CA LEU A 127 0.60 -1.14 22.46
C LEU A 127 -0.83 -0.77 22.89
N VAL A 128 -1.84 -1.59 22.57
CA VAL A 128 -3.21 -1.44 23.09
C VAL A 128 -3.23 -1.49 24.61
N ASP A 129 -2.32 -2.26 25.23
CA ASP A 129 -2.23 -2.42 26.69
C ASP A 129 -1.86 -1.10 27.39
N ILE A 130 -1.18 -0.19 26.69
CA ILE A 130 -0.87 1.16 27.17
C ILE A 130 -2.07 2.08 26.94
N HIS A 131 -2.54 2.17 25.69
CA HIS A 131 -3.73 2.94 25.34
C HIS A 131 -4.31 2.46 24.00
N PRO A 132 -5.63 2.24 23.89
CA PRO A 132 -6.24 1.63 22.71
C PRO A 132 -6.11 2.44 21.42
N VAL A 133 -5.90 3.76 21.53
CA VAL A 133 -5.70 4.66 20.37
C VAL A 133 -4.31 4.53 19.73
N ILE A 134 -3.29 4.14 20.49
CA ILE A 134 -1.88 4.22 20.06
C ILE A 134 -1.60 3.45 18.75
N PRO A 135 -2.05 2.20 18.57
CA PRO A 135 -1.77 1.46 17.33
C PRO A 135 -2.33 2.16 16.10
N TYR A 136 -3.52 2.77 16.20
CA TYR A 136 -4.15 3.48 15.10
C TYR A 136 -3.40 4.78 14.75
N VAL A 137 -2.90 5.50 15.75
CA VAL A 137 -2.05 6.68 15.54
C VAL A 137 -0.73 6.31 14.87
N VAL A 138 -0.09 5.22 15.30
CA VAL A 138 1.13 4.74 14.64
C VAL A 138 0.88 4.40 13.18
N LEU A 139 -0.20 3.67 12.88
CA LEU A 139 -0.59 3.35 11.50
C LEU A 139 -0.91 4.61 10.68
N LEU A 140 -1.54 5.63 11.28
CA LEU A 140 -1.83 6.90 10.64
C LEU A 140 -0.54 7.63 10.25
N VAL A 141 0.43 7.74 11.17
CA VAL A 141 1.73 8.38 10.93
C VAL A 141 2.51 7.65 9.84
N VAL A 142 2.58 6.31 9.91
CA VAL A 142 3.24 5.50 8.88
C VAL A 142 2.58 5.69 7.51
N SER A 143 1.25 5.78 7.45
CA SER A 143 0.51 6.00 6.19
C SER A 143 0.77 7.40 5.61
N ILE A 144 0.92 8.43 6.46
CA ILE A 144 1.28 9.78 6.03
C ILE A 144 2.71 9.80 5.47
N ILE A 145 3.66 9.15 6.15
CA ILE A 145 5.04 9.02 5.68
C ILE A 145 5.07 8.30 4.33
N ASP A 146 4.33 7.20 4.18
CA ASP A 146 4.20 6.49 2.90
C ASP A 146 3.63 7.39 1.80
N CYS A 147 2.58 8.15 2.09
CA CYS A 147 2.01 9.11 1.14
C CYS A 147 3.05 10.12 0.67
N ILE A 148 3.76 10.77 1.60
CA ILE A 148 4.77 11.80 1.27
C ILE A 148 5.93 11.18 0.49
N ALA A 149 6.50 10.08 0.99
CA ALA A 149 7.62 9.40 0.36
C ALA A 149 7.27 8.94 -1.05
N PHE A 150 6.09 8.35 -1.23
CA PHE A 150 5.62 7.88 -2.53
C PHE A 150 5.45 9.02 -3.53
N GLN A 151 4.80 10.12 -3.11
CA GLN A 151 4.54 11.25 -4.01
C GLN A 151 5.80 12.05 -4.35
N ALA A 152 6.74 12.17 -3.40
CA ALA A 152 7.96 12.94 -3.57
C ALA A 152 9.06 12.17 -4.35
N LEU A 153 9.26 10.89 -4.04
CA LEU A 153 10.41 10.13 -4.56
C LEU A 153 10.15 9.46 -5.91
N LEU A 154 8.92 9.00 -6.15
CA LEU A 154 8.61 8.27 -7.37
C LEU A 154 8.17 9.23 -8.47
N PRO A 155 8.55 9.02 -9.74
CA PRO A 155 7.98 9.77 -10.86
C PRO A 155 6.62 9.18 -11.28
N GLU A 156 5.81 9.97 -11.99
CA GLU A 156 4.63 9.43 -12.68
C GLU A 156 5.10 8.58 -13.88
N THR A 157 4.60 7.35 -13.94
CA THR A 157 5.00 6.31 -14.92
C THR A 157 3.95 6.08 -16.00
N LYS A 158 2.69 6.49 -15.80
CA LYS A 158 1.64 6.30 -16.82
C LYS A 158 2.00 7.03 -18.12
N GLY A 159 2.02 6.29 -19.22
CA GLY A 159 2.26 6.83 -20.56
C GLY A 159 3.72 7.12 -20.89
N LYS A 160 4.67 6.74 -20.02
CA LYS A 160 6.10 6.77 -20.35
C LYS A 160 6.56 5.42 -20.84
N ASN A 161 7.22 5.39 -22.00
CA ASN A 161 7.85 4.17 -22.49
C ASN A 161 9.06 3.85 -21.62
N LEU A 162 9.05 2.67 -21.01
CA LEU A 162 10.22 2.11 -20.36
C LEU A 162 11.16 1.56 -21.44
N GLU A 163 12.39 2.07 -21.48
CA GLU A 163 13.43 1.47 -22.31
C GLU A 163 13.76 0.07 -21.75
N ASN A 164 13.64 -0.95 -22.60
CA ASN A 164 13.82 -2.35 -22.18
C ASN A 164 15.30 -2.71 -21.93
N HIS A 165 16.23 -1.80 -22.19
CA HIS A 165 17.67 -2.02 -22.00
C HIS A 165 18.18 -1.31 -20.75
N LEU A 166 19.07 -1.98 -20.02
CA LEU A 166 19.89 -1.33 -19.01
C LEU A 166 20.78 -0.27 -19.66
N PRO A 167 21.18 0.79 -18.94
CA PRO A 167 22.12 1.77 -19.45
C PRO A 167 23.43 1.09 -19.90
N PRO A 168 24.10 1.67 -20.91
CA PRO A 168 25.35 1.15 -21.45
C PRO A 168 26.40 0.98 -20.35
N LYS A 169 27.33 0.04 -20.54
CA LYS A 169 28.28 -0.38 -19.50
C LYS A 169 29.11 0.80 -18.96
N GLU A 170 29.37 1.80 -19.80
CA GLU A 170 30.11 3.01 -19.45
C GLU A 170 29.39 3.93 -18.45
N GLU A 171 28.05 3.88 -18.40
CA GLU A 171 27.23 4.74 -17.52
C GLU A 171 26.80 4.02 -16.23
N ARG A 172 27.21 2.76 -16.03
CA ARG A 172 26.85 2.00 -14.84
C ARG A 172 27.73 2.41 -13.66
N ILE A 173 27.11 2.99 -12.63
CA ILE A 173 27.73 3.44 -11.37
C ILE A 173 28.60 2.35 -10.71
N PHE A 174 28.23 1.07 -10.87
CA PHE A 174 28.95 -0.08 -10.29
C PHE A 174 29.70 -0.94 -11.32
N TYR A 175 30.08 -0.40 -12.48
CA TYR A 175 30.87 -1.19 -13.44
C TYR A 175 32.28 -1.44 -12.92
N ARG A 176 32.50 -2.62 -12.32
CA ARG A 176 33.85 -3.14 -12.09
C ARG A 176 34.32 -3.73 -13.41
N LYS A 177 35.33 -3.11 -14.06
CA LYS A 177 36.05 -3.74 -15.17
C LYS A 177 36.52 -5.11 -14.67
N GLN A 178 36.03 -6.19 -15.26
CA GLN A 178 36.65 -7.49 -15.08
C GLN A 178 38.06 -7.36 -15.65
N CYS A 179 39.08 -7.48 -14.80
CA CYS A 179 40.45 -7.66 -15.25
C CYS A 179 40.45 -9.00 -16.00
N VAL A 180 40.55 -8.93 -17.33
CA VAL A 180 40.80 -10.12 -18.14
C VAL A 180 42.22 -10.53 -17.76
N VAL A 181 42.35 -11.67 -17.08
CA VAL A 181 43.64 -12.34 -16.94
C VAL A 181 43.90 -12.94 -18.31
N GLU A 182 44.75 -12.30 -19.11
CA GLU A 182 45.30 -12.91 -20.31
C GLU A 182 46.21 -14.07 -19.85
N GLU A 183 45.86 -15.29 -20.27
CA GLU A 183 46.69 -16.51 -20.12
C GLU A 183 47.85 -16.52 -21.12
#